data_AF-A0A9P0TEZ4-F1
#
_entry.id   AF-A0A9P0TEZ4-F1
#
_cell.length_a   1.000
_cell.length_b   1.000
_cell.length_c   1.000
_cell.angle_alpha   90.00
_cell.angle_beta   90.00
_cell.angle_gamma   90.00
#
_symmetry.space_group_name_H-M   'P 1'
#
loop_
_entity.id
_entity.type
_entity.pdbx_description
1 polymer ?
#
loop_
_entity_poly.entity_id
_entity_poly.type
_entity_poly.pdbx_seq_one_letter_code
_entity_poly.pdbx_strand_id
1 'polypeptide(L)' 'MEKGPCTKDGKNFKRVLPETIQTACGRCSQKQKAVVRKMLLGIRSKSEVRFTELLEKYDPTATNRDALYNFLVTGN' A
#
# COMPACT_ATOMS: atom_id res chain seq x y z
N MET A 1 -8.11 7.94 -8.45
CA MET A 1 -7.24 6.78 -8.80
C MET A 1 -8.02 5.70 -9.57
N GLU A 2 -8.38 5.96 -10.83
CA GLU A 2 -8.84 4.97 -11.83
C GLU A 2 -8.39 5.39 -13.24
N LYS A 3 -7.09 5.65 -13.41
CA LYS A 3 -6.52 6.02 -14.70
C LYS A 3 -5.60 4.91 -15.18
N GLY A 4 -6.12 4.05 -16.08
CA GLY A 4 -5.34 3.09 -16.86
C GLY A 4 -5.57 1.61 -16.52
N PRO A 5 -5.29 0.68 -17.48
CA PRO A 5 -5.42 -0.74 -17.26
C PRO A 5 -4.41 -1.21 -16.21
N CYS A 6 -4.93 -1.73 -15.09
CA CYS A 6 -4.10 -2.41 -14.10
C CYS A 6 -3.71 -3.79 -14.65
N THR A 7 -2.43 -4.17 -14.47
CA THR A 7 -1.98 -5.56 -14.65
C THR A 7 -2.78 -6.50 -13.74
N LYS A 8 -2.77 -7.81 -14.02
CA LYS A 8 -3.47 -8.81 -13.18
C LYS A 8 -3.03 -8.70 -11.71
N ASP A 9 -1.74 -8.47 -11.48
CA ASP A 9 -1.17 -8.21 -10.16
C ASP A 9 -1.66 -6.88 -9.58
N GLY A 10 -1.72 -5.82 -10.38
CA GLY A 10 -2.28 -4.53 -9.96
C GLY A 10 -3.75 -4.59 -9.55
N LYS A 11 -4.57 -5.42 -10.23
CA LYS A 11 -5.98 -5.64 -9.86
C LYS A 11 -6.11 -6.40 -8.54
N ASN A 12 -5.31 -7.45 -8.34
CA ASN A 12 -5.28 -8.19 -7.09
C ASN A 12 -4.80 -7.30 -5.94
N PHE A 13 -3.75 -6.51 -6.18
CA PHE A 13 -3.24 -5.56 -5.21
C PHE A 13 -4.30 -4.51 -4.81
N LYS A 14 -5.03 -3.96 -5.78
CA LYS A 14 -6.10 -2.99 -5.52
C LYS A 14 -7.20 -3.54 -4.60
N ARG A 15 -7.47 -4.86 -4.62
CA ARG A 15 -8.44 -5.50 -3.71
C ARG A 15 -7.92 -5.65 -2.29
N VAL A 16 -6.63 -5.90 -2.11
CA VAL A 16 -6.01 -6.09 -0.78
C VAL A 16 -5.45 -4.79 -0.19
N LEU A 17 -5.41 -3.71 -0.97
CA LEU A 17 -4.94 -2.38 -0.53
C LEU A 17 -5.63 -1.87 0.74
N PRO A 18 -6.97 -1.92 0.88
CA PRO A 18 -7.65 -1.43 2.08
C PRO A 18 -7.16 -2.15 3.33
N GLU A 19 -7.15 -3.48 3.32
CA GLU A 19 -6.65 -4.30 4.42
C GLU A 19 -5.17 -4.01 4.70
N THR A 20 -4.36 -3.95 3.64
CA THR A 20 -2.91 -3.72 3.75
C THR A 20 -2.60 -2.41 4.45
N ILE A 21 -3.30 -1.33 4.09
CA ILE A 21 -3.09 0.00 4.68
C ILE A 21 -3.65 0.02 6.10
N GLN A 22 -4.85 -0.51 6.31
CA GLN A 22 -5.52 -0.55 7.61
C GLN A 22 -4.87 -1.47 8.64
N THR A 23 -4.00 -2.40 8.23
CA THR A 23 -3.37 -3.38 9.13
C THR A 23 -1.86 -3.46 8.98
N ALA A 24 -1.25 -2.56 8.21
CA ALA A 24 0.17 -2.61 7.83
C ALA A 24 0.60 -4.00 7.32
N CYS A 25 -0.22 -4.62 6.46
CA CYS A 25 0.02 -5.96 5.92
C CYS A 25 0.08 -7.08 6.98
N GLY A 26 -0.62 -6.94 8.11
CA GLY A 26 -0.57 -7.90 9.23
C GLY A 26 -1.00 -9.33 8.88
N ARG A 27 -1.78 -9.51 7.80
CA ARG A 27 -2.23 -10.83 7.30
C ARG A 27 -1.51 -11.30 6.03
N CYS A 28 -0.55 -10.52 5.54
CA CYS A 28 0.19 -10.84 4.34
C CYS A 28 1.23 -11.94 4.60
N SER A 29 1.35 -12.89 3.67
CA SER A 29 2.51 -13.78 3.60
C SER A 29 3.81 -13.01 3.31
N GLN A 30 4.97 -13.61 3.59
CA GLN A 30 6.28 -12.99 3.36
C GLN A 30 6.47 -12.51 1.91
N LYS A 31 5.99 -13.31 0.94
CA LYS A 31 6.04 -12.95 -0.49
C LYS A 31 5.13 -11.75 -0.78
N GLN A 32 3.93 -11.71 -0.21
CA GLN A 32 3.02 -10.58 -0.37
C GLN A 32 3.59 -9.31 0.26
N LYS A 33 4.16 -9.38 1.46
CA LYS A 33 4.83 -8.26 2.13
C LYS A 33 5.89 -7.62 1.23
N ALA A 34 6.77 -8.43 0.62
CA ALA A 34 7.81 -7.95 -0.29
C ALA A 34 7.23 -7.24 -1.53
N VAL A 35 6.22 -7.83 -2.16
CA VAL A 35 5.54 -7.26 -3.34
C VAL A 35 4.82 -5.96 -3.01
N VAL A 36 4.04 -5.96 -1.92
CA VAL A 36 3.28 -4.81 -1.42
C VAL A 36 4.22 -3.64 -1.13
N ARG A 37 5.29 -3.90 -0.37
CA ARG A 37 6.28 -2.89 0.00
C ARG A 37 6.91 -2.27 -1.25
N LYS A 38 7.37 -3.09 -2.19
CA LYS A 38 7.95 -2.61 -3.46
C LYS A 38 6.96 -1.75 -4.24
N MET A 39 5.68 -2.12 -4.26
CA MET A 39 4.64 -1.37 -4.96
C MET A 39 4.35 -0.02 -4.29
N LEU A 40 4.13 0.01 -2.98
CA LEU A 40 3.87 1.24 -2.22
C LEU A 40 5.04 2.21 -2.30
N LEU A 41 6.28 1.71 -2.13
CA LEU A 41 7.49 2.51 -2.31
C LEU A 41 7.62 3.02 -3.75
N GLY A 42 7.26 2.21 -4.75
CA GLY A 42 7.26 2.62 -6.16
C GLY A 42 6.21 3.69 -6.50
N ILE A 43 5.06 3.70 -5.82
CA ILE A 43 4.07 4.77 -5.94
C ILE A 43 4.61 6.05 -5.30
N ARG A 44 5.11 5.94 -4.06
CA ARG A 44 5.68 7.08 -3.32
C ARG A 44 6.85 7.73 -4.06
N SER A 45 7.78 6.94 -4.60
CA SER A 45 8.94 7.46 -5.34
C SER A 45 8.56 8.16 -6.64
N LYS A 46 7.47 7.73 -7.29
CA LYS A 46 6.97 8.38 -8.51
C LYS A 46 6.14 9.63 -8.21
N SER A 47 5.38 9.63 -7.13
CA SER A 47 4.55 10.75 -6.73
C SER A 47 4.11 10.59 -5.28
N GLU A 48 4.68 11.42 -4.41
CA GLU A 48 4.31 11.47 -3.00
C GLU A 48 2.86 11.93 -2.81
N VAL A 49 2.40 12.90 -3.60
CA VAL A 49 0.99 13.37 -3.58
C VAL A 49 0.02 12.21 -3.83
N ARG A 50 0.27 11.40 -4.87
CA ARG A 50 -0.55 10.22 -5.19
C ARG A 50 -0.51 9.15 -4.10
N PHE A 51 0.63 9.02 -3.44
CA PHE A 51 0.76 8.10 -2.31
C PHE A 51 -0.08 8.59 -1.13
N THR A 52 -0.05 9.87 -0.80
CA THR A 52 -0.89 10.47 0.25
C THR A 52 -2.38 10.35 -0.08
N GLU A 53 -2.81 10.66 -1.31
CA GLU A 53 -4.20 10.47 -1.75
C GLU A 53 -4.67 9.00 -1.59
N LEU A 54 -3.76 8.06 -1.85
CA LEU A 54 -4.04 6.63 -1.70
C LEU A 54 -4.19 6.26 -0.22
N LEU A 55 -3.35 6.81 0.66
CA LEU A 55 -3.51 6.63 2.10
C LEU A 55 -4.82 7.23 2.60
N GLU A 56 -5.15 8.45 2.22
CA GLU A 56 -6.41 9.10 2.63
C GLU A 56 -7.65 8.35 2.14
N LYS A 57 -7.57 7.76 0.94
CA LYS A 57 -8.68 6.98 0.40
C LYS A 57 -8.96 5.69 1.18
N TYR A 58 -7.93 5.02 1.70
CA TYR A 58 -8.04 3.68 2.28
C TYR A 58 -7.87 3.65 3.82
N ASP A 59 -7.23 4.67 4.39
CA ASP A 59 -7.14 4.96 5.84
C ASP A 59 -7.35 6.47 6.06
N PRO A 60 -8.60 6.96 5.96
CA PRO A 60 -8.94 8.35 6.22
C PRO A 60 -8.75 8.73 7.69
N THR A 61 -8.79 7.76 8.60
CA THR A 61 -8.60 7.96 10.04
C THR A 61 -7.14 8.10 10.45
N ALA A 62 -6.21 7.80 9.53
CA ALA A 62 -4.76 7.80 9.74
C ALA A 62 -4.28 6.96 10.94
N THR A 63 -5.09 6.02 11.42
CA THR A 63 -4.85 5.28 12.68
C THR A 63 -3.71 4.29 12.57
N ASN A 64 -3.38 3.84 11.35
CA ASN A 64 -2.32 2.87 11.12
C ASN A 64 -1.17 3.39 10.24
N ARG A 65 -1.08 4.72 10.07
CA ARG A 65 0.00 5.32 9.28
C ARG A 65 1.38 5.01 9.82
N ASP A 66 1.58 5.08 11.14
CA ASP A 66 2.89 4.81 11.74
C ASP A 66 3.32 3.35 11.54
N ALA A 67 2.41 2.40 11.74
CA ALA A 67 2.66 0.99 11.48
C ALA A 67 2.97 0.74 9.99
N LEU A 68 2.23 1.39 9.10
CA LEU A 68 2.48 1.31 7.65
C LEU A 68 3.85 1.90 7.29
N TYR A 69 4.23 3.06 7.82
CA TYR A 69 5.53 3.66 7.57
C TYR A 69 6.66 2.79 8.10
N ASN A 70 6.51 2.23 9.31
CA ASN A 70 7.46 1.27 9.86
C ASN A 70 7.61 0.06 8.94
N PHE A 71 6.51 -0.56 8.50
CA PHE A 71 6.53 -1.66 7.53
C PHE A 71 7.27 -1.29 6.23
N LEU A 72 7.08 -0.07 5.72
CA LEU A 72 7.77 0.41 4.51
C LEU A 72 9.28 0.60 4.73
N VAL A 73 9.70 0.99 5.93
CA VAL A 73 11.12 1.19 6.28
C VAL A 73 11.81 -0.13 6.62
N THR A 74 11.25 -0.94 7.52
CA THR A 74 11.89 -2.13 8.08
C THR A 74 11.73 -3.36 7.19
N GLY A 75 10.61 -3.47 6.47
CA GLY A 75 10.32 -4.61 5.58
C GLY A 75 9.93 -5.91 6.28
N ASN A 76 9.69 -5.89 7.59
CA ASN A 76 9.20 -7.03 8.39
C ASN A 76 7.76 -6.83 8.85
#